data_AF-A0ABD2CD45-F1
#
_entry.id   AF-A0ABD2CD45-F1
#
_cell.length_a   1.000
_cell.length_b   1.000
_cell.length_c   1.000
_cell.angle_alpha   90.00
_cell.angle_beta   90.00
_cell.angle_gamma   90.00
#
_symmetry.space_group_name_H-M   'P 1'
#
loop_
_entity.id
_entity.type
_entity.pdbx_description
1 polymer ?
#
loop_
_entity_poly.entity_id
_entity_poly.type
_entity_poly.pdbx_seq_one_letter_code
_entity_poly.pdbx_strand_id
1 'polypeptide(L)'
;MLYRSYHVLSISVLDFPAYLFGVSGEQLSHKLTSREFESKWGSQSESVDVTLNVEQALYARDALAKDVYTRLFDHLVKKVNSAMETNADSYEIGILDIYGFEIFEKNGFEQFCINFVNEKLQQIFIELTLKAEQYQKALTLA
;
A
#
# COMPACT_ATOMS: atom_id res chain seq x y z
N MET A 1 -31.82 4.64 22.27
CA MET A 1 -30.57 4.30 21.57
C MET A 1 -30.32 5.41 20.56
N LEU A 2 -29.64 6.47 21.00
CA LEU A 2 -29.59 7.76 20.30
C LEU A 2 -28.58 7.69 19.14
N TYR A 3 -29.05 8.03 17.94
CA TYR A 3 -28.21 8.40 16.80
C TYR A 3 -27.39 9.64 17.19
N ARG A 4 -26.17 9.46 17.67
CA ARG A 4 -25.20 10.56 17.70
C ARG A 4 -24.60 10.65 16.30
N SER A 5 -25.03 11.64 15.52
CA SER A 5 -24.29 12.11 14.37
C SER A 5 -22.97 12.69 14.88
N TYR A 6 -21.85 12.12 14.48
CA TYR A 6 -20.53 12.55 14.93
C TYR A 6 -19.95 13.51 13.89
N HIS A 7 -19.58 14.71 14.33
CA HIS A 7 -18.96 15.75 13.50
C HIS A 7 -17.44 15.75 13.68
N VAL A 8 -16.70 16.20 12.67
CA VAL A 8 -15.28 16.53 12.81
C VAL A 8 -15.16 17.57 13.94
N LEU A 9 -14.32 17.29 14.95
CA LEU A 9 -14.21 18.10 16.18
C LEU A 9 -13.79 19.55 15.90
N SER A 10 -13.09 19.81 14.78
CA SER A 10 -12.89 21.14 14.22
C SER A 10 -12.61 21.05 12.73
N ILE A 11 -13.40 21.72 11.88
CA ILE A 11 -13.13 21.82 10.44
C ILE A 11 -11.76 22.46 10.15
N SER A 12 -11.26 23.33 11.04
CA SER A 12 -9.99 24.04 10.86
C SER A 12 -8.77 23.12 10.71
N VAL A 13 -8.83 21.88 11.21
CA VAL A 13 -7.72 20.92 11.08
C VAL A 13 -7.61 20.35 9.67
N LEU A 14 -8.67 20.47 8.87
CA LEU A 14 -8.72 20.00 7.49
C LEU A 14 -8.31 21.09 6.49
N ASP A 15 -8.22 22.35 6.90
CA ASP A 15 -7.89 23.46 6.01
C ASP A 15 -6.53 23.28 5.32
N PHE A 16 -5.51 22.89 6.09
CA PHE A 16 -4.17 22.69 5.54
C PHE A 16 -4.07 21.46 4.62
N PRO A 17 -4.55 20.26 5.02
CA PRO A 17 -4.65 19.14 4.08
C PRO A 17 -5.48 19.46 2.83
N ALA A 18 -6.61 20.14 2.98
CA ALA A 18 -7.48 20.50 1.86
C ALA A 18 -6.78 21.46 0.89
N TYR A 19 -6.06 22.45 1.41
CA TYR A 19 -5.20 23.33 0.61
C TYR A 19 -4.14 22.54 -0.18
N LEU A 20 -3.45 21.58 0.46
CA LEU A 20 -2.45 20.74 -0.23
C LEU A 20 -3.06 19.87 -1.33
N PHE A 21 -4.28 19.35 -1.12
CA PHE A 21 -5.00 18.57 -2.11
C PHE A 21 -5.71 19.43 -3.18
N GLY A 22 -5.77 20.75 -3.02
CA GLY A 22 -6.51 21.63 -3.92
C GLY A 22 -8.03 21.42 -3.88
N VAL A 23 -8.56 20.97 -2.73
CA VAL A 23 -10.00 20.75 -2.50
C VAL A 23 -10.50 21.66 -1.37
N SER A 24 -11.81 21.82 -1.23
CA SER A 24 -12.35 22.54 -0.06
C SER A 24 -12.31 21.67 1.20
N GLY A 25 -12.13 22.30 2.36
CA GLY A 25 -12.20 21.62 3.66
C GLY A 25 -13.55 20.94 3.90
N GLU A 26 -14.64 21.52 3.40
CA GLU A 26 -15.98 20.94 3.44
C GLU A 26 -16.10 19.65 2.62
N GLN A 27 -15.58 19.64 1.39
CA GLN A 27 -15.55 18.44 0.55
C GLN A 27 -14.72 17.33 1.19
N LEU A 28 -13.54 17.67 1.72
CA LEU A 28 -12.67 16.71 2.40
C LEU A 28 -13.37 16.16 3.66
N SER A 29 -14.01 17.01 4.45
CA SER A 29 -14.79 16.60 5.62
C SER A 29 -15.92 15.65 5.20
N HIS A 30 -16.72 16.03 4.20
CA HIS A 30 -17.85 15.22 3.73
C HIS A 30 -17.41 13.82 3.29
N LYS A 31 -16.36 13.72 2.48
CA LYS A 31 -15.85 12.42 2.00
C LYS A 31 -15.18 11.57 3.10
N LEU A 32 -14.67 12.19 4.17
CA LEU A 32 -14.13 11.46 5.32
C LEU A 32 -15.20 10.99 6.30
N THR A 33 -16.36 11.65 6.35
CA THR A 33 -17.43 11.35 7.33
C THR A 33 -18.69 10.75 6.73
N SER A 34 -18.82 10.71 5.40
CA SER A 34 -20.00 10.24 4.71
C SER A 34 -19.60 9.39 3.49
N ARG A 35 -20.46 8.44 3.16
CA ARG A 35 -20.38 7.69 1.91
C ARG A 35 -21.69 7.85 1.14
N GLU A 36 -21.59 8.02 -0.16
CA GLU A 36 -22.76 7.99 -1.04
C GLU A 36 -23.15 6.53 -1.31
N PHE A 37 -24.43 6.22 -1.12
CA PHE A 37 -25.01 4.93 -1.44
C PHE A 37 -26.04 5.12 -2.55
N GLU A 38 -25.78 4.54 -3.72
CA GLU A 38 -26.76 4.50 -4.80
C GLU A 38 -27.75 3.34 -4.56
N SER A 39 -29.01 3.69 -4.31
CA SER A 39 -30.12 2.74 -4.33
C SER A 39 -30.78 2.76 -5.70
N LYS A 40 -30.84 1.61 -6.35
CA LYS A 40 -31.58 1.43 -7.61
C LYS A 40 -32.89 0.71 -7.31
N TRP A 41 -34.00 1.42 -7.45
CA TRP A 41 -35.34 0.84 -7.38
C TRP A 41 -36.06 1.08 -8.70
N GLY A 42 -36.15 0.04 -9.53
CA GLY A 42 -36.69 0.16 -10.89
C GLY A 42 -35.77 0.98 -11.82
N SER A 43 -36.34 1.88 -12.62
CA SER A 43 -35.61 2.75 -13.56
C SER A 43 -35.05 4.03 -12.94
N GLN A 44 -35.25 4.25 -11.63
CA GLN A 44 -34.75 5.43 -10.92
C GLN A 44 -33.60 5.04 -10.01
N SER A 45 -32.55 5.86 -10.03
CA SER A 45 -31.38 5.75 -9.17
C SER A 45 -31.39 6.94 -8.21
N GLU A 46 -31.43 6.67 -6.92
CA GLU A 46 -31.33 7.70 -5.87
C GLU A 46 -30.02 7.52 -5.12
N SER A 47 -29.23 8.60 -5.01
CA SER A 47 -28.01 8.64 -4.20
C SER A 47 -28.36 9.17 -2.81
N VAL A 48 -28.10 8.37 -1.78
CA VAL A 48 -28.32 8.74 -0.37
C VAL A 48 -26.98 8.83 0.35
N ASP A 49 -26.75 9.94 1.05
CA ASP A 49 -25.58 10.09 1.92
C ASP A 49 -25.77 9.33 3.23
N VAL A 50 -24.85 8.41 3.50
CA VAL A 50 -24.81 7.63 4.74
C VAL A 50 -23.64 8.13 5.59
N THR A 51 -23.94 8.67 6.77
CA THR A 51 -22.93 9.11 7.74
C THR A 51 -22.19 7.90 8.32
N LEU A 52 -20.86 7.99 8.33
CA LEU A 52 -19.97 6.97 8.87
C LEU A 52 -19.91 7.05 10.40
N ASN A 53 -19.65 5.91 11.03
CA ASN A 53 -19.28 5.90 12.45
C ASN A 53 -17.80 6.32 12.62
N VAL A 54 -17.37 6.55 13.87
CA VAL A 54 -16.01 7.04 14.17
C VAL A 54 -14.93 6.09 13.64
N GLU A 55 -15.10 4.78 13.83
CA GLU A 55 -14.13 3.78 13.37
C GLU A 55 -13.98 3.79 11.84
N GLN A 56 -15.10 3.89 11.12
CA GLN A 56 -15.12 3.99 9.66
C GLN A 56 -14.48 5.28 9.15
N ALA A 57 -14.75 6.42 9.81
CA ALA A 57 -14.13 7.69 9.46
C ALA A 57 -12.61 7.68 9.72
N LEU A 58 -12.17 7.07 10.82
CA LEU A 58 -10.74 6.86 11.10
C LEU A 58 -10.08 5.96 10.05
N TYR A 59 -10.75 4.87 9.68
CA TYR A 59 -10.28 3.99 8.62
C TYR A 59 -10.18 4.73 7.27
N ALA A 60 -11.17 5.55 6.92
CA ALA A 60 -11.15 6.35 5.69
C ALA A 60 -9.98 7.35 5.67
N ARG A 61 -9.73 8.03 6.79
CA ARG A 61 -8.56 8.92 6.97
C ARG A 61 -7.25 8.16 6.77
N ASP A 62 -7.09 7.02 7.45
CA ASP A 62 -5.86 6.23 7.39
C ASP A 62 -5.65 5.63 5.99
N ALA A 63 -6.73 5.19 5.34
CA ALA A 63 -6.70 4.71 3.97
C ALA A 63 -6.27 5.83 3.00
N LEU A 64 -6.82 7.03 3.13
CA LEU A 64 -6.42 8.18 2.31
C LEU A 64 -4.93 8.50 2.50
N ALA A 65 -4.45 8.56 3.75
CA ALA A 65 -3.05 8.83 4.04
C ALA A 65 -2.11 7.76 3.45
N LYS A 66 -2.48 6.48 3.58
CA LYS A 66 -1.73 5.36 2.98
C LYS A 66 -1.73 5.43 1.46
N ASP A 67 -2.87 5.69 0.83
CA ASP A 67 -2.98 5.77 -0.64
C ASP A 67 -2.12 6.92 -1.22
N VAL A 68 -2.13 8.09 -0.56
CA VAL A 68 -1.29 9.24 -0.94
C VAL A 68 0.19 8.87 -0.86
N TYR A 69 0.62 8.24 0.23
CA TYR A 69 2.01 7.81 0.38
C TYR A 69 2.42 6.77 -0.68
N THR A 70 1.59 5.76 -0.91
CA THR A 70 1.84 4.73 -1.93
C THR A 70 1.98 5.34 -3.32
N ARG A 71 1.08 6.24 -3.73
CA ARG A 71 1.15 6.90 -5.04
C ARG A 71 2.39 7.79 -5.18
N LEU A 72 2.78 8.48 -4.11
CA LEU A 72 3.99 9.30 -4.09
C LEU A 72 5.24 8.43 -4.25
N PHE A 73 5.30 7.32 -3.52
CA PHE A 73 6.40 6.37 -3.61
C PHE A 73 6.52 5.77 -5.03
N ASP A 74 5.40 5.31 -5.60
CA ASP A 74 5.36 4.81 -6.98
C ASP A 74 5.82 5.88 -7.99
N HIS A 75 5.42 7.13 -7.79
CA HIS A 75 5.85 8.23 -8.64
C HIS A 75 7.36 8.48 -8.54
N LEU A 76 7.91 8.45 -7.33
CA LEU A 76 9.34 8.61 -7.09
C LEU A 76 10.14 7.50 -7.80
N VAL A 77 9.74 6.24 -7.62
CA VAL A 77 10.38 5.09 -8.27
C VAL A 77 10.34 5.24 -9.79
N LYS A 78 9.19 5.62 -10.37
CA LYS A 78 9.07 5.87 -11.81
C LYS A 78 10.01 6.97 -12.29
N LYS A 79 10.12 8.07 -11.54
CA LYS A 79 11.01 9.19 -11.87
C LYS A 79 12.48 8.79 -11.85
N VAL A 80 12.91 8.05 -10.83
CA VAL A 80 14.27 7.53 -10.72
C VAL A 80 14.56 6.57 -11.87
N ASN A 81 13.68 5.61 -12.13
CA ASN A 81 13.86 4.64 -13.22
C ASN A 81 13.94 5.32 -14.59
N SER A 82 13.08 6.31 -14.86
CA SER A 82 13.12 7.06 -16.12
C SER A 82 14.43 7.85 -16.29
N ALA A 83 15.03 8.33 -15.20
CA ALA A 83 16.31 9.03 -15.23
C ALA A 83 17.51 8.10 -15.44
N MET A 84 17.35 6.81 -15.11
CA MET A 84 18.37 5.78 -15.22
C MET A 84 18.24 4.93 -16.49
N GLU A 85 17.21 5.14 -17.31
CA GLU A 85 16.93 4.35 -18.51
C GLU A 85 18.06 4.48 -19.54
N THR A 86 18.51 3.35 -20.06
CA THR A 86 19.58 3.27 -21.08
C THR A 86 19.10 2.53 -22.31
N ASN A 87 19.39 3.04 -23.51
CA ASN A 87 18.93 2.49 -24.80
C ASN A 87 19.83 1.38 -25.37
N ALA A 88 20.64 0.72 -24.56
CA ALA A 88 21.58 -0.30 -25.01
C ALA A 88 21.19 -1.68 -24.47
N ASP A 89 21.01 -2.65 -25.35
CA ASP A 89 20.94 -4.06 -24.97
C ASP A 89 22.26 -4.45 -24.31
N SER A 90 22.22 -4.65 -23.00
CA SER A 90 23.39 -4.93 -22.17
C SER A 90 23.06 -5.99 -21.12
N TYR A 91 24.10 -6.60 -20.56
CA TYR A 91 23.92 -7.55 -19.46
C TYR A 91 23.52 -6.81 -18.19
N GLU A 92 22.49 -7.31 -17.51
CA GLU A 92 22.00 -6.74 -16.26
C GLU A 92 22.48 -7.56 -15.05
N ILE A 93 22.86 -6.88 -13.98
CA ILE A 93 23.18 -7.49 -12.68
C ILE A 93 22.18 -6.95 -11.65
N GLY A 94 21.34 -7.84 -11.11
CA GLY A 94 20.40 -7.50 -10.05
C GLY A 94 21.06 -7.55 -8.68
N ILE A 95 20.86 -6.52 -7.88
CA ILE A 95 21.23 -6.48 -6.46
C ILE A 95 19.93 -6.49 -5.64
N LEU A 96 19.85 -7.37 -4.65
CA LEU A 96 18.70 -7.48 -3.77
C LEU A 96 19.05 -6.92 -2.39
N ASP A 97 18.31 -5.90 -1.97
CA ASP A 97 18.36 -5.33 -0.62
C ASP A 97 16.96 -5.43 0.00
N ILE A 98 16.83 -6.22 1.06
CA ILE A 98 15.54 -6.53 1.70
C ILE A 98 15.69 -6.57 3.22
N TYR A 99 14.57 -6.45 3.91
CA TYR A 99 14.51 -6.58 5.37
C TYR A 99 14.99 -7.95 5.84
N GLY A 100 15.92 -7.96 6.79
CA GLY A 100 16.40 -9.18 7.45
C GLY A 100 15.40 -9.76 8.45
N PHE A 101 15.75 -10.90 9.06
CA PHE A 101 14.98 -11.46 10.16
C PHE A 101 15.11 -10.58 11.41
N GLU A 102 14.04 -9.91 11.80
CA GLU A 102 13.95 -9.12 13.02
C GLU A 102 12.96 -9.77 13.99
N ILE A 103 13.35 -9.90 15.27
CA ILE A 103 12.48 -10.44 16.32
C ILE A 103 11.98 -9.26 17.16
N PHE A 104 10.71 -8.92 17.00
CA PHE A 104 10.06 -7.89 17.79
C PHE A 104 9.20 -8.47 18.91
N GLU A 105 8.98 -7.69 19.98
CA GLU A 105 8.05 -8.06 21.06
C GLU A 105 6.59 -8.16 20.60
N LYS A 106 6.22 -7.41 19.55
CA LYS A 106 4.91 -7.47 18.89
C LYS A 106 5.08 -7.69 17.40
N ASN A 107 4.63 -8.83 16.90
CA ASN A 107 4.70 -9.19 15.50
C ASN A 107 3.32 -9.02 14.85
N GLY A 108 3.24 -8.13 13.85
CA GLY A 108 2.04 -7.86 13.07
C GLY A 108 2.01 -8.62 11.75
N PHE A 109 1.05 -8.28 10.90
CA PHE A 109 0.95 -8.82 9.53
C PHE A 109 2.19 -8.46 8.69
N GLU A 110 2.75 -7.28 8.92
CA GLU A 110 3.96 -6.78 8.27
C GLU A 110 5.16 -7.72 8.51
N GLN A 111 5.35 -8.18 9.75
CA GLN A 111 6.42 -9.12 10.07
C GLN A 111 6.19 -10.48 9.41
N PHE A 112 4.93 -10.93 9.33
CA PHE A 112 4.60 -12.14 8.58
C PHE A 112 5.02 -12.01 7.10
N CYS A 113 4.74 -10.87 6.45
CA CYS A 113 5.20 -10.62 5.08
C CYS A 113 6.73 -10.65 4.95
N ILE A 114 7.46 -10.03 5.88
CA ILE A 114 8.93 -10.05 5.90
C ILE A 114 9.44 -11.50 6.02
N ASN A 115 8.93 -12.24 7.01
CA ASN A 115 9.35 -13.63 7.25
C ASN A 115 9.02 -14.54 6.07
N PHE A 116 7.85 -14.34 5.44
CA PHE A 116 7.45 -15.10 4.26
C PHE A 116 8.41 -14.87 3.07
N VAL A 117 8.79 -13.61 2.80
CA VAL A 117 9.77 -13.30 1.74
C VAL A 117 11.12 -13.95 2.05
N ASN A 118 11.59 -13.88 3.30
CA ASN A 118 12.84 -14.49 3.70
C ASN A 118 12.83 -16.03 3.56
N GLU A 119 11.74 -16.69 3.95
CA GLU A 119 11.57 -18.13 3.76
C GLU A 119 11.64 -18.50 2.26
N LYS A 120 11.01 -17.70 1.39
CA LYS A 120 11.05 -17.92 -0.06
C LYS A 120 12.45 -17.73 -0.64
N LEU A 121 13.21 -16.75 -0.15
CA LEU A 121 14.59 -16.55 -0.58
C LEU A 121 15.50 -17.68 -0.12
N GLN A 122 15.33 -18.17 1.10
CA GLN A 122 16.05 -19.34 1.60
C GLN A 122 15.75 -20.59 0.75
N GLN A 123 14.48 -20.79 0.40
CA GLN A 123 14.06 -21.88 -0.50
C GLN A 123 14.77 -21.80 -1.86
N ILE A 124 14.77 -20.62 -2.49
CA ILE A 124 15.46 -20.38 -3.78
C ILE A 124 16.96 -20.64 -3.66
N PHE A 125 17.60 -20.15 -2.59
CA PHE A 125 19.03 -20.32 -2.35
C PHE A 125 19.43 -21.80 -2.26
N ILE A 126 18.66 -22.60 -1.51
CA ILE A 126 18.89 -24.04 -1.37
C ILE A 126 18.73 -24.73 -2.72
N GLU A 127 17.67 -24.43 -3.47
CA GLU A 127 17.42 -25.03 -4.78
C GLU A 127 18.57 -24.75 -5.77
N LEU A 128 19.02 -23.50 -5.85
CA LEU A 128 20.11 -23.10 -6.74
C LEU A 128 21.44 -23.75 -6.32
N THR A 129 21.73 -23.80 -5.02
CA THR A 129 22.94 -24.44 -4.50
C THR A 129 22.97 -25.93 -4.83
N LEU A 130 21.87 -26.65 -4.58
CA LEU A 130 21.78 -28.08 -4.88
C LEU A 130 21.91 -28.36 -6.39
N LYS A 131 21.29 -27.55 -7.24
CA LYS A 131 21.44 -27.68 -8.70
C LYS A 131 22.88 -27.47 -9.15
N ALA A 132 23.56 -26.45 -8.61
CA ALA A 132 24.96 -26.18 -8.92
C ALA A 132 25.87 -27.36 -8.51
N GLU A 133 25.66 -27.93 -7.31
CA GLU A 133 26.41 -29.10 -6.86
C GLU A 133 26.18 -30.33 -7.75
N GLN A 134 24.94 -30.59 -8.16
CA GLN A 134 24.61 -31.71 -9.05
C GLN A 134 25.26 -31.54 -10.42
N TYR A 135 25.20 -30.34 -10.99
CA TYR A 135 25.83 -30.01 -12.26
C TYR A 135 27.35 -30.20 -12.21
N GLN A 136 27.98 -29.72 -11.13
CA GLN A 136 29.42 -29.89 -10.91
C GLN A 136 29.81 -31.37 -10.80
N LYS A 137 29.04 -32.19 -10.08
CA LYS A 137 29.28 -33.63 -9.97
C LYS A 137 29.15 -34.33 -11.32
N ALA A 138 28.17 -33.96 -12.14
CA ALA A 138 27.99 -34.53 -13.48
C ALA A 138 29.17 -34.21 -14.41
N LEU A 139 29.68 -32.97 -14.39
CA LEU A 139 30.87 -32.56 -15.14
C LEU A 139 32.13 -33.28 -14.70
N THR A 140 32.28 -33.58 -13.41
CA THR A 140 33.46 -34.25 -12.87
C THR A 140 33.47 -35.76 -13.17
N LEU A 141 32.32 -36.33 -13.52
CA LEU A 141 32.15 -37.75 -13.86
C LEU A 141 32.13 -38.03 -15.37
N ALA A 142 32.20 -37.00 -16.22
CA ALA A 142 32.23 -37.08 -17.69
C ALA A 142 33.66 -36.84 -18.21
#